data_AF-U5W4T8-F1
#
_entry.id   AF-U5W4T8-F1
#
_cell.length_a   1.000
_cell.length_b   1.000
_cell.length_c   1.000
_cell.angle_alpha   90.00
_cell.angle_beta   90.00
_cell.angle_gamma   90.00
#
_symmetry.space_group_name_H-M   'P 1'
#
loop_
_entity.id
_entity.type
_entity.pdbx_description
1 polymer ?
#
loop_
_entity_poly.entity_id
_entity_poly.type
_entity_poly.pdbx_seq_one_letter_code
_entity_poly.pdbx_strand_id
1 'polypeptide(L)'
;MAFIYLRGIPDLKELINVLTTLSRRAAASLVLALLTTAAAASGGPAHAAADSSPQLTVAGLSTLDQSRIAQQRPLVAAATKIRWELERNAYPGYAGIVLEDTRVALWWKGAVPPAMKRVVADASQDAPVQVRAAAYSMAELRAAAVRLRAGQPVDSIKFKADGSGLVAGASRALPKAATDVGVPVTIVQEKALQPVSRDDDWAPWKGGATIVNASIGAACTAGFGVRNGSASYILTAAHCGQTGNRIQDARGEFIGNVGPRHQDHDIALIPTGSVDGYVYVGTPTDSVAASVEGWGWTFVGEYLCQSGVSSSRELGRPVCNLKVLFYYADREDLVEAEQTEGQTAARPGDSGGPIYSVAASGKLVAKGTTTRVAGARIGFQDYGTAWRDFGITPATR
;
A
#
# COMPACT_ATOMS: atom_id res chain seq x y z
N MET A 1 32.92 34.83 33.26
CA MET A 1 33.48 36.19 33.23
C MET A 1 33.88 36.49 31.78
N ALA A 2 33.45 37.65 31.24
CA ALA A 2 33.47 38.10 29.82
C ALA A 2 32.54 37.28 28.87
N PHE A 3 31.39 37.70 28.33
CA PHE A 3 30.73 38.96 27.90
C PHE A 3 31.16 39.55 26.54
N ILE A 4 30.13 39.82 25.68
CA ILE A 4 30.03 40.74 24.50
C ILE A 4 30.34 40.07 23.13
N TYR A 5 29.54 40.13 22.04
CA TYR A 5 28.27 40.82 21.68
C TYR A 5 27.58 40.16 20.45
N LEU A 6 26.25 40.30 20.36
CA LEU A 6 25.34 39.95 19.26
C LEU A 6 25.29 41.02 18.15
N ARG A 7 24.99 40.61 16.90
CA ARG A 7 24.26 41.32 15.80
C ARG A 7 24.20 40.35 14.61
N GLY A 8 23.15 40.22 13.79
CA GLY A 8 21.86 40.88 13.63
C GLY A 8 21.30 40.44 12.27
N ILE A 9 20.05 40.01 12.23
CA ILE A 9 19.31 39.52 11.04
C ILE A 9 18.83 40.74 10.22
N PRO A 10 18.92 40.77 8.88
CA PRO A 10 18.29 41.82 8.09
C PRO A 10 16.82 41.53 7.75
N ASP A 11 16.06 42.63 7.76
CA ASP A 11 14.61 42.79 7.72
C ASP A 11 14.03 42.76 6.29
N LEU A 12 12.78 42.28 6.19
CA LEU A 12 12.00 42.01 4.99
C LEU A 12 11.39 43.31 4.43
N LYS A 13 12.23 44.29 4.05
CA LYS A 13 11.79 45.58 3.48
C LYS A 13 12.59 46.12 2.28
N GLU A 14 13.56 45.37 1.74
CA GLU A 14 14.41 45.81 0.60
C GLU A 14 14.23 45.00 -0.71
N LEU A 15 13.02 44.50 -1.00
CA LEU A 15 12.76 43.77 -2.27
C LEU A 15 11.68 44.39 -3.16
N ILE A 16 11.37 45.67 -2.96
CA ILE A 16 10.38 46.40 -3.76
C ILE A 16 10.98 47.73 -4.23
N ASN A 17 10.94 47.96 -5.54
CA ASN A 17 11.26 49.17 -6.32
C ASN A 17 12.67 49.34 -6.89
N VAL A 18 12.93 48.71 -8.03
CA VAL A 18 13.58 49.39 -9.17
C VAL A 18 12.83 49.02 -10.46
N LEU A 19 11.83 49.83 -10.79
CA LEU A 19 11.20 49.91 -12.12
C LEU A 19 11.13 51.40 -12.44
N THR A 20 11.79 51.82 -13.51
CA THR A 20 11.29 52.67 -14.61
C THR A 20 12.42 53.42 -15.28
N THR A 21 12.59 53.23 -16.59
CA THR A 21 12.35 54.27 -17.64
C THR A 21 12.47 53.62 -19.03
N LEU A 22 11.34 53.49 -19.76
CA LEU A 22 10.93 54.28 -20.94
C LEU A 22 11.57 53.73 -22.25
N SER A 23 10.88 53.50 -23.38
CA SER A 23 9.64 54.10 -23.89
C SER A 23 9.09 53.40 -25.16
N ARG A 24 7.75 53.31 -25.23
CA ARG A 24 6.82 53.60 -26.36
C ARG A 24 7.03 52.91 -27.74
N ARG A 25 6.01 52.19 -28.24
CA ARG A 25 4.89 52.69 -29.09
C ARG A 25 3.88 51.57 -29.42
N ALA A 26 2.59 51.94 -29.44
CA ALA A 26 1.41 51.19 -29.90
C ALA A 26 1.40 51.06 -31.45
N ALA A 27 0.52 50.38 -32.19
CA ALA A 27 -0.84 49.85 -32.02
C ALA A 27 -1.18 48.98 -33.26
N ALA A 28 -2.36 48.33 -33.22
CA ALA A 28 -3.29 48.05 -34.34
C ALA A 28 -3.53 46.57 -34.76
N SER A 29 -4.68 46.09 -34.27
CA SER A 29 -5.75 45.26 -34.85
C SER A 29 -5.61 44.62 -36.25
N LEU A 30 -6.07 43.36 -36.36
CA LEU A 30 -6.88 42.92 -37.50
C LEU A 30 -7.86 41.79 -37.11
N VAL A 31 -9.14 42.05 -37.34
CA VAL A 31 -10.27 41.11 -37.35
C VAL A 31 -10.47 40.65 -38.79
N LEU A 32 -10.70 39.36 -39.03
CA LEU A 32 -11.31 38.90 -40.28
C LEU A 32 -12.29 37.75 -40.00
N ALA A 33 -13.56 38.01 -40.27
CA ALA A 33 -14.64 37.04 -40.38
C ALA A 33 -14.98 36.88 -41.87
N LEU A 34 -15.29 35.66 -42.32
CA LEU A 34 -15.95 35.38 -43.59
C LEU A 34 -16.87 34.15 -43.42
N LEU A 35 -18.18 34.41 -43.55
CA LEU A 35 -19.25 33.45 -43.90
C LEU A 35 -19.10 33.07 -45.40
N THR A 36 -19.70 32.05 -46.03
CA THR A 36 -21.02 31.37 -46.00
C THR A 36 -20.86 30.02 -46.77
N THR A 37 -21.70 28.99 -46.58
CA THR A 37 -22.93 28.76 -47.37
C THR A 37 -23.70 27.54 -46.84
N ALA A 38 -25.04 27.66 -46.87
CA ALA A 38 -26.01 26.62 -46.52
C ALA A 38 -26.72 26.11 -47.77
N ALA A 39 -27.12 24.84 -47.80
CA ALA A 39 -28.16 24.30 -48.69
C ALA A 39 -28.95 23.20 -47.96
N ALA A 40 -30.25 23.14 -48.24
CA ALA A 40 -31.29 22.58 -47.38
C ALA A 40 -31.79 21.17 -47.77
N ALA A 41 -32.24 20.44 -46.74
CA ALA A 41 -33.37 19.49 -46.61
C ALA A 41 -33.73 18.48 -47.73
N SER A 42 -33.78 17.18 -47.37
CA SER A 42 -35.00 16.33 -47.37
C SER A 42 -34.70 14.85 -47.06
N GLY A 43 -35.60 14.20 -46.31
CA GLY A 43 -35.84 12.74 -46.37
C GLY A 43 -35.21 11.86 -45.28
N GLY A 44 -36.03 11.32 -44.36
CA GLY A 44 -35.66 10.17 -43.53
C GLY A 44 -35.46 8.88 -44.37
N PRO A 45 -34.86 7.82 -43.79
CA PRO A 45 -35.57 7.06 -42.77
C PRO A 45 -34.75 6.84 -41.49
N ALA A 46 -35.49 6.69 -40.40
CA ALA A 46 -35.01 6.24 -39.11
C ALA A 46 -34.21 4.93 -39.26
N HIS A 47 -32.89 5.02 -39.16
CA HIS A 47 -32.07 3.92 -38.72
C HIS A 47 -31.93 4.06 -37.21
N ALA A 48 -32.72 3.27 -36.50
CA ALA A 48 -32.33 2.80 -35.18
C ALA A 48 -31.05 1.97 -35.37
N ALA A 49 -29.92 2.65 -35.53
CA ALA A 49 -28.63 2.05 -35.28
C ALA A 49 -28.61 1.83 -33.78
N ALA A 50 -28.89 0.59 -33.39
CA ALA A 50 -28.58 0.08 -32.08
C ALA A 50 -27.17 0.60 -31.74
N ASP A 51 -27.07 1.33 -30.64
CA ASP A 51 -25.83 1.81 -30.08
C ASP A 51 -25.05 0.56 -29.64
N SER A 52 -24.45 -0.15 -30.61
CA SER A 52 -23.50 -1.21 -30.38
C SER A 52 -22.17 -0.54 -30.02
N SER A 53 -22.20 0.21 -28.93
CA SER A 53 -21.02 0.45 -28.14
C SER A 53 -20.48 -0.93 -27.78
N PRO A 54 -19.22 -1.27 -28.14
CA PRO A 54 -18.61 -2.51 -27.71
C PRO A 54 -18.71 -2.54 -26.19
N GLN A 55 -19.50 -3.47 -25.64
CA GLN A 55 -19.45 -3.76 -24.23
C GLN A 55 -18.02 -4.17 -23.95
N LEU A 56 -17.27 -3.28 -23.27
CA LEU A 56 -16.02 -3.62 -22.63
C LEU A 56 -16.31 -4.83 -21.74
N THR A 57 -16.01 -6.02 -22.25
CA THR A 57 -16.01 -7.22 -21.44
C THR A 57 -14.98 -6.95 -20.37
N VAL A 58 -15.42 -6.97 -19.10
CA VAL A 58 -14.52 -6.81 -17.97
C VAL A 58 -13.56 -8.00 -18.02
N ALA A 59 -12.41 -7.81 -18.67
CA ALA A 59 -11.43 -8.85 -18.89
C ALA A 59 -11.02 -9.43 -17.53
N GLY A 60 -11.24 -10.73 -17.34
CA GLY A 60 -10.85 -11.45 -16.12
C GLY A 60 -11.96 -11.84 -15.14
N LEU A 61 -13.24 -11.48 -15.36
CA LEU A 61 -14.35 -11.97 -14.51
C LEU A 61 -14.95 -13.27 -15.04
N SER A 62 -15.22 -14.22 -14.15
CA SER A 62 -15.98 -15.43 -14.49
C SER A 62 -17.42 -15.08 -14.90
N THR A 63 -18.06 -15.91 -15.73
CA THR A 63 -19.45 -15.71 -16.17
C THR A 63 -20.44 -15.72 -14.98
N LEU A 64 -20.15 -16.52 -13.95
CA LEU A 64 -20.93 -16.57 -12.72
C LEU A 64 -20.88 -15.22 -11.98
N ASP A 65 -19.70 -14.63 -11.85
CA ASP A 65 -19.53 -13.35 -11.17
C ASP A 65 -20.23 -12.22 -11.93
N GLN A 66 -20.10 -12.23 -13.26
CA GLN A 66 -20.82 -11.27 -14.12
C GLN A 66 -22.33 -11.36 -13.93
N SER A 67 -22.88 -12.59 -13.88
CA SER A 67 -24.31 -12.80 -13.64
C SER A 67 -24.76 -12.31 -12.27
N ARG A 68 -24.00 -12.63 -11.21
CA ARG A 68 -24.29 -12.16 -9.84
C ARG A 68 -24.30 -10.64 -9.73
N ILE A 69 -23.28 -9.98 -10.29
CA ILE A 69 -23.20 -8.51 -10.31
C ILE A 69 -24.36 -7.90 -11.09
N ALA A 70 -24.71 -8.49 -12.25
CA ALA A 70 -25.82 -8.01 -13.07
C ALA A 70 -27.17 -8.12 -12.33
N GLN A 71 -27.41 -9.23 -11.62
CA GLN A 71 -28.63 -9.45 -10.84
C GLN A 71 -28.79 -8.44 -9.70
N GLN A 72 -27.70 -7.93 -9.12
CA GLN A 72 -27.75 -6.95 -8.04
C GLN A 72 -28.03 -5.51 -8.50
N ARG A 73 -27.95 -5.20 -9.80
CA ARG A 73 -28.07 -3.79 -10.29
C ARG A 73 -29.35 -3.08 -9.84
N PRO A 74 -30.56 -3.68 -9.92
CA PRO A 74 -31.77 -3.02 -9.45
C PRO A 74 -31.76 -2.76 -7.94
N LEU A 75 -31.21 -3.70 -7.16
CA LEU A 75 -31.06 -3.57 -5.70
C LEU A 75 -30.08 -2.44 -5.34
N VAL A 76 -28.96 -2.34 -6.05
CA VAL A 76 -27.99 -1.26 -5.88
C VAL A 76 -28.59 0.09 -6.24
N ALA A 77 -29.39 0.18 -7.32
CA ALA A 77 -30.08 1.42 -7.71
C ALA A 77 -31.05 1.91 -6.62
N ALA A 78 -31.91 1.01 -6.12
CA ALA A 78 -32.83 1.29 -5.01
C ALA A 78 -32.08 1.74 -3.74
N ALA A 79 -31.06 1.00 -3.34
CA ALA A 79 -30.24 1.33 -2.17
C ALA A 79 -29.49 2.66 -2.32
N THR A 80 -29.06 3.01 -3.54
CA THR A 80 -28.35 4.25 -3.85
C THR A 80 -29.25 5.48 -3.65
N LYS A 81 -30.52 5.41 -4.07
CA LYS A 81 -31.51 6.48 -3.79
C LYS A 81 -31.63 6.76 -2.29
N ILE A 82 -31.76 5.71 -1.48
CA ILE A 82 -31.84 5.81 -0.01
C ILE A 82 -30.53 6.35 0.58
N ARG A 83 -29.37 5.85 0.13
CA ARG A 83 -28.04 6.28 0.62
C ARG A 83 -27.81 7.77 0.40
N TRP A 84 -28.20 8.27 -0.77
CA TRP A 84 -28.07 9.68 -1.12
C TRP A 84 -28.94 10.60 -0.26
N GLU A 85 -30.14 10.16 0.11
CA GLU A 85 -30.99 10.87 1.06
C GLU A 85 -30.34 10.95 2.45
N LEU A 86 -29.70 9.86 2.91
CA LEU A 86 -28.96 9.82 4.17
C LEU A 86 -27.66 10.66 4.16
N GLU A 87 -27.06 10.90 2.99
CA GLU A 87 -25.90 11.80 2.88
C GLU A 87 -26.30 13.27 2.95
N ARG A 88 -27.46 13.62 2.37
CA ARG A 88 -27.94 15.02 2.34
C ARG A 88 -28.60 15.45 3.65
N ASN A 89 -29.12 14.50 4.41
CA ASN A 89 -29.94 14.76 5.60
C ASN A 89 -29.54 13.84 6.75
N ALA A 90 -29.54 14.41 7.97
CA ALA A 90 -29.26 13.65 9.18
C ALA A 90 -30.52 12.90 9.67
N TYR A 91 -30.41 11.57 9.75
CA TYR A 91 -31.50 10.72 10.23
C TYR A 91 -31.06 9.93 11.48
N PRO A 92 -31.49 10.34 12.69
CA PRO A 92 -31.00 9.73 13.94
C PRO A 92 -31.46 8.27 14.12
N GLY A 93 -32.54 7.87 13.44
CA GLY A 93 -33.04 6.50 13.46
C GLY A 93 -32.35 5.55 12.47
N TYR A 94 -31.51 6.04 11.55
CA TYR A 94 -30.86 5.17 10.56
C TYR A 94 -29.89 4.18 11.23
N ALA A 95 -29.96 2.90 10.88
CA ALA A 95 -29.04 1.86 11.35
C ALA A 95 -28.18 1.26 10.22
N GLY A 96 -28.77 0.91 9.08
CA GLY A 96 -28.01 0.34 7.96
C GLY A 96 -28.85 0.01 6.73
N ILE A 97 -28.18 -0.28 5.62
CA ILE A 97 -28.78 -0.76 4.37
C ILE A 97 -28.12 -2.10 4.04
N VAL A 98 -28.92 -3.13 3.75
CA VAL A 98 -28.44 -4.46 3.38
C VAL A 98 -29.09 -4.85 2.04
N LEU A 99 -28.27 -5.32 1.10
CA LEU A 99 -28.78 -6.01 -0.09
C LEU A 99 -28.99 -7.48 0.26
N GLU A 100 -30.22 -7.92 0.28
CA GLU A 100 -30.59 -9.34 0.39
C GLU A 100 -30.72 -9.93 -1.03
N ASP A 101 -31.01 -11.22 -1.14
CA ASP A 101 -31.06 -11.91 -2.45
C ASP A 101 -32.01 -11.25 -3.46
N THR A 102 -33.13 -10.70 -2.99
CA THR A 102 -34.19 -10.15 -3.86
C THR A 102 -34.73 -8.78 -3.43
N ARG A 103 -34.17 -8.17 -2.38
CA ARG A 103 -34.68 -6.91 -1.81
C ARG A 103 -33.62 -6.11 -1.09
N VAL A 104 -33.90 -4.83 -0.89
CA VAL A 104 -33.11 -3.94 -0.03
C VAL A 104 -33.76 -3.89 1.35
N ALA A 105 -33.03 -4.26 2.39
CA ALA A 105 -33.46 -4.07 3.77
C ALA A 105 -32.90 -2.75 4.31
N LEU A 106 -33.79 -1.81 4.66
CA LEU A 106 -33.45 -0.57 5.37
C LEU A 106 -33.72 -0.76 6.87
N TRP A 107 -32.66 -0.76 7.67
CA TRP A 107 -32.75 -0.93 9.12
C TRP A 107 -32.89 0.42 9.81
N TRP A 108 -33.92 0.54 10.66
CA TRP A 108 -34.31 1.80 11.28
C TRP A 108 -34.75 1.62 12.74
N LYS A 109 -34.21 2.46 13.62
CA LYS A 109 -34.62 2.59 15.01
C LYS A 109 -35.72 3.64 15.14
N GLY A 110 -36.87 3.25 15.69
CA GLY A 110 -38.02 4.13 15.90
C GLY A 110 -38.79 4.42 14.61
N ALA A 111 -39.49 5.56 14.58
CA ALA A 111 -40.34 5.93 13.44
C ALA A 111 -39.52 6.43 12.25
N VAL A 112 -39.86 5.96 11.05
CA VAL A 112 -39.30 6.48 9.78
C VAL A 112 -39.94 7.83 9.45
N PRO A 113 -39.18 8.90 9.25
CA PRO A 113 -39.73 10.21 8.91
C PRO A 113 -40.43 10.21 7.55
N PRO A 114 -41.43 11.09 7.33
CA PRO A 114 -42.16 11.17 6.06
C PRO A 114 -41.28 11.37 4.83
N ALA A 115 -40.19 12.14 4.95
CA ALA A 115 -39.23 12.34 3.86
C ALA A 115 -38.59 11.02 3.41
N MET A 116 -38.06 10.24 4.35
CA MET A 116 -37.49 8.93 4.06
C MET A 116 -38.52 7.94 3.53
N LYS A 117 -39.77 7.96 4.03
CA LYS A 117 -40.85 7.11 3.49
C LYS A 117 -41.09 7.36 2.00
N ARG A 118 -41.02 8.63 1.53
CA ARG A 118 -41.14 8.96 0.11
C ARG A 118 -39.96 8.40 -0.70
N VAL A 119 -38.75 8.50 -0.18
CA VAL A 119 -37.55 7.95 -0.84
C VAL A 119 -37.61 6.42 -0.91
N VAL A 120 -38.09 5.75 0.15
CA VAL A 120 -38.32 4.30 0.15
C VAL A 120 -39.35 3.91 -0.93
N ALA A 121 -40.43 4.68 -1.09
CA ALA A 121 -41.44 4.42 -2.11
C ALA A 121 -40.91 4.60 -3.54
N ASP A 122 -40.09 5.62 -3.78
CA ASP A 122 -39.40 5.83 -5.07
C ASP A 122 -38.35 4.74 -5.35
N ALA A 123 -37.52 4.40 -4.36
CA ALA A 123 -36.55 3.32 -4.45
C ALA A 123 -37.21 1.96 -4.72
N SER A 124 -38.42 1.74 -4.20
CA SER A 124 -39.20 0.52 -4.42
C SER A 124 -39.64 0.33 -5.88
N GLN A 125 -39.54 1.36 -6.73
CA GLN A 125 -39.78 1.23 -8.17
C GLN A 125 -38.64 0.50 -8.88
N ASP A 126 -37.41 0.54 -8.35
CA ASP A 126 -36.26 -0.14 -8.93
C ASP A 126 -36.13 -1.58 -8.40
N ALA A 127 -36.33 -1.76 -7.09
CA ALA A 127 -36.38 -3.09 -6.45
C ALA A 127 -37.09 -3.03 -5.09
N PRO A 128 -37.68 -4.14 -4.59
CA PRO A 128 -38.40 -4.14 -3.32
C PRO A 128 -37.55 -3.60 -2.17
N VAL A 129 -38.05 -2.59 -1.44
CA VAL A 129 -37.42 -2.08 -0.22
C VAL A 129 -38.26 -2.44 0.98
N GLN A 130 -37.65 -3.10 1.96
CA GLN A 130 -38.28 -3.45 3.22
C GLN A 130 -37.64 -2.68 4.37
N VAL A 131 -38.44 -1.87 5.07
CA VAL A 131 -37.96 -1.24 6.31
C VAL A 131 -38.11 -2.23 7.46
N ARG A 132 -37.04 -2.42 8.23
CA ARG A 132 -37.00 -3.31 9.40
C ARG A 132 -36.57 -2.54 10.64
N ALA A 133 -37.06 -3.00 11.80
CA ALA A 133 -36.72 -2.39 13.08
C ALA A 133 -35.29 -2.73 13.49
N ALA A 134 -34.53 -1.73 13.90
CA ALA A 134 -33.20 -1.88 14.48
C ALA A 134 -33.22 -1.58 15.98
N ALA A 135 -32.45 -2.34 16.76
CA ALA A 135 -32.29 -2.11 18.20
C ALA A 135 -31.47 -0.84 18.48
N TYR A 136 -30.43 -0.60 17.67
CA TYR A 136 -29.52 0.54 17.78
C TYR A 136 -29.42 1.28 16.45
N SER A 137 -29.32 2.60 16.51
CA SER A 137 -28.99 3.43 15.35
C SER A 137 -27.49 3.43 15.08
N MET A 138 -27.10 3.79 13.85
CA MET A 138 -25.70 3.95 13.45
C MET A 138 -24.97 4.98 14.33
N ALA A 139 -25.66 6.01 14.82
CA ALA A 139 -25.09 6.98 15.75
C ALA A 139 -24.73 6.34 17.10
N GLU A 140 -25.62 5.51 17.65
CA GLU A 140 -25.37 4.77 18.90
C GLU A 140 -24.24 3.75 18.73
N LEU A 141 -24.22 3.02 17.61
CA LEU A 141 -23.15 2.06 17.29
C LEU A 141 -21.78 2.75 17.15
N ARG A 142 -21.72 3.91 16.49
CA ARG A 142 -20.47 4.70 16.39
C ARG A 142 -20.00 5.17 17.76
N ALA A 143 -20.90 5.66 18.62
CA ALA A 143 -20.54 6.06 19.97
C ALA A 143 -20.01 4.88 20.80
N ALA A 144 -20.60 3.69 20.66
CA ALA A 144 -20.12 2.48 21.30
C ALA A 144 -18.75 2.03 20.76
N ALA A 145 -18.51 2.15 19.45
CA ALA A 145 -17.22 1.82 18.85
C ALA A 145 -16.08 2.72 19.36
N VAL A 146 -16.36 4.01 19.59
CA VAL A 146 -15.39 4.93 20.21
C VAL A 146 -15.01 4.47 21.63
N ARG A 147 -16.01 4.10 22.44
CA ARG A 147 -15.77 3.56 23.80
C ARG A 147 -14.97 2.26 23.75
N LEU A 148 -15.30 1.37 22.82
CA LEU A 148 -14.61 0.09 22.67
C LEU A 148 -13.13 0.28 22.31
N ARG A 149 -12.84 1.19 21.36
CA ARG A 149 -11.46 1.52 20.96
C ARG A 149 -10.64 2.15 22.09
N ALA A 150 -11.27 2.93 22.96
CA ALA A 150 -10.59 3.56 24.09
C ALA A 150 -10.26 2.55 25.22
N GLY A 151 -11.09 1.52 25.40
CA GLY A 151 -10.95 0.57 26.50
C GLY A 151 -10.03 -0.63 26.25
N GLN A 152 -9.81 -1.00 24.98
CA GLN A 152 -9.04 -2.21 24.61
C GLN A 152 -8.33 -2.05 23.25
N PRO A 153 -7.13 -2.65 23.10
CA PRO A 153 -6.55 -2.87 21.79
C PRO A 153 -7.33 -3.98 21.05
N VAL A 154 -8.06 -3.59 20.00
CA VAL A 154 -8.74 -4.50 19.06
C VAL A 154 -8.22 -4.24 17.66
N ASP A 155 -8.16 -5.29 16.83
CA ASP A 155 -7.62 -5.19 15.48
C ASP A 155 -8.63 -4.54 14.51
N SER A 156 -9.92 -4.77 14.73
CA SER A 156 -10.98 -4.17 13.92
C SER A 156 -12.25 -3.94 14.75
N ILE A 157 -13.05 -2.93 14.37
CA ILE A 157 -14.41 -2.72 14.87
C ILE A 157 -15.33 -2.53 13.67
N LYS A 158 -16.33 -3.39 13.54
CA LYS A 158 -17.30 -3.40 12.44
C LYS A 158 -18.70 -3.18 12.99
N PHE A 159 -19.55 -2.52 12.21
CA PHE A 159 -20.96 -2.34 12.53
C PHE A 159 -21.78 -3.48 11.93
N LYS A 160 -22.64 -4.11 12.73
CA LYS A 160 -23.66 -4.99 12.16
C LYS A 160 -24.70 -4.12 11.46
N ALA A 161 -24.87 -4.29 10.16
CA ALA A 161 -25.72 -3.45 9.33
C ALA A 161 -27.22 -3.54 9.67
N ASP A 162 -27.62 -4.55 10.43
CA ASP A 162 -28.98 -4.69 10.99
C ASP A 162 -29.23 -3.82 12.25
N GLY A 163 -28.19 -3.13 12.75
CA GLY A 163 -28.29 -2.33 13.97
C GLY A 163 -28.31 -3.17 15.26
N SER A 164 -27.92 -4.44 15.22
CA SER A 164 -27.93 -5.32 16.40
C SER A 164 -26.71 -5.19 17.30
N GLY A 165 -25.62 -4.56 16.85
CA GLY A 165 -24.42 -4.35 17.65
C GLY A 165 -23.13 -4.19 16.85
N LEU A 166 -22.00 -4.45 17.51
CA LEU A 166 -20.65 -4.39 16.94
C LEU A 166 -20.06 -5.79 16.75
N VAL A 167 -19.11 -5.89 15.83
CA VAL A 167 -18.18 -7.02 15.73
C VAL A 167 -16.77 -6.50 15.98
N ALA A 168 -16.07 -7.09 16.94
CA ALA A 168 -14.69 -6.77 17.27
C ALA A 168 -13.78 -7.90 16.75
N GLY A 169 -12.93 -7.58 15.78
CA GLY A 169 -11.89 -8.50 15.32
C GLY A 169 -10.68 -8.42 16.23
N ALA A 170 -10.21 -9.58 16.72
CA ALA A 170 -8.99 -9.66 17.51
C ALA A 170 -8.22 -10.95 17.23
N SER A 171 -6.91 -10.79 17.04
CA SER A 171 -5.93 -11.86 16.86
C SER A 171 -5.64 -12.62 18.16
N ARG A 172 -5.96 -12.01 19.32
CA ARG A 172 -5.85 -12.62 20.66
C ARG A 172 -7.22 -12.69 21.33
N ALA A 173 -7.38 -13.66 22.23
CA ALA A 173 -8.59 -13.78 23.04
C ALA A 173 -8.77 -12.56 23.95
N LEU A 174 -9.97 -11.97 23.94
CA LEU A 174 -10.31 -10.79 24.73
C LEU A 174 -11.17 -11.16 25.94
N PRO A 175 -10.98 -10.52 27.12
CA PRO A 175 -11.83 -10.74 28.29
C PRO A 175 -13.26 -10.25 28.06
N LYS A 176 -14.26 -11.02 28.50
CA LYS A 176 -15.70 -10.71 28.32
C LYS A 176 -16.16 -9.40 29.00
N ALA A 177 -15.51 -9.01 30.10
CA ALA A 177 -15.78 -7.75 30.79
C ALA A 177 -15.31 -6.52 29.99
N ALA A 178 -14.48 -6.71 28.97
CA ALA A 178 -13.84 -5.64 28.22
C ALA A 178 -14.68 -5.11 27.04
N THR A 179 -15.92 -5.60 26.90
CA THR A 179 -16.81 -5.27 25.79
C THR A 179 -18.12 -4.60 26.21
N ASP A 180 -18.26 -4.18 27.47
CA ASP A 180 -19.46 -3.45 27.91
C ASP A 180 -19.40 -1.97 27.46
N VAL A 181 -19.93 -1.72 26.27
CA VAL A 181 -19.94 -0.38 25.65
C VAL A 181 -21.35 0.11 25.36
N GLY A 182 -22.36 -0.46 26.03
CA GLY A 182 -23.77 -0.09 25.89
C GLY A 182 -24.50 -0.67 24.67
N VAL A 183 -23.83 -1.49 23.85
CA VAL A 183 -24.42 -2.29 22.77
C VAL A 183 -23.79 -3.68 22.75
N PRO A 184 -24.47 -4.71 22.23
CA PRO A 184 -23.89 -6.05 22.09
C PRO A 184 -22.61 -6.01 21.22
N VAL A 185 -21.56 -6.69 21.68
CA VAL A 185 -20.31 -6.86 20.92
C VAL A 185 -20.08 -8.35 20.71
N THR A 186 -19.89 -8.76 19.45
CA THR A 186 -19.44 -10.10 19.10
C THR A 186 -17.95 -10.08 18.84
N ILE A 187 -17.18 -10.87 19.57
CA ILE A 187 -15.74 -11.01 19.34
C ILE A 187 -15.54 -12.10 18.30
N VAL A 188 -14.84 -11.79 17.22
CA VAL A 188 -14.46 -12.76 16.19
C VAL A 188 -12.95 -12.85 16.13
N GLN A 189 -12.46 -14.09 16.08
CA GLN A 189 -11.05 -14.32 15.80
C GLN A 189 -10.86 -14.21 14.29
N GLU A 190 -10.24 -13.12 13.85
CA GLU A 190 -9.94 -12.88 12.44
C GLU A 190 -8.55 -12.29 12.31
N LYS A 191 -7.89 -12.56 11.18
CA LYS A 191 -6.62 -11.91 10.87
C LYS A 191 -6.91 -10.43 10.57
N ALA A 192 -6.19 -9.53 11.23
CA ALA A 192 -6.26 -8.11 10.92
C ALA A 192 -5.98 -7.90 9.41
N LEU A 193 -6.76 -7.03 8.77
CA LEU A 193 -6.49 -6.61 7.40
C LEU A 193 -5.13 -5.92 7.38
N GLN A 194 -4.28 -6.30 6.43
CA GLN A 194 -2.92 -5.79 6.34
C GLN A 194 -2.77 -4.94 5.09
N PRO A 195 -2.20 -3.73 5.20
CA PRO A 195 -1.56 -3.10 4.06
C PRO A 195 -0.50 -4.06 3.49
N VAL A 196 -0.44 -4.16 2.16
CA VAL A 196 0.48 -5.07 1.47
C VAL A 196 1.12 -4.34 0.30
N SER A 197 2.10 -3.49 0.59
CA SER A 197 2.96 -2.94 -0.45
C SER A 197 4.39 -2.78 0.03
N ARG A 198 5.33 -2.49 -0.88
CA ARG A 198 6.71 -2.19 -0.51
C ARG A 198 6.81 -0.99 0.44
N ASP A 199 5.94 0.01 0.29
CA ASP A 199 5.95 1.26 1.07
C ASP A 199 4.96 1.28 2.25
N ASP A 200 4.28 0.16 2.49
CA ASP A 200 3.33 -0.06 3.59
C ASP A 200 3.25 -1.58 3.79
N ASP A 201 4.37 -2.16 4.26
CA ASP A 201 4.47 -3.60 4.51
C ASP A 201 4.00 -3.88 5.93
N TRP A 202 3.69 -5.14 6.20
CA TRP A 202 3.28 -5.54 7.53
C TRP A 202 3.72 -6.97 7.86
N ALA A 203 3.98 -7.22 9.14
CA ALA A 203 4.35 -8.52 9.68
C ALA A 203 3.36 -9.66 9.26
N PRO A 204 3.81 -10.77 8.67
CA PRO A 204 5.22 -11.15 8.49
C PRO A 204 5.92 -10.35 7.39
N TRP A 205 7.04 -9.74 7.77
CA TRP A 205 7.81 -8.80 6.96
C TRP A 205 8.45 -9.49 5.76
N LYS A 206 8.42 -8.84 4.60
CA LYS A 206 8.92 -9.38 3.32
C LYS A 206 10.23 -8.74 2.91
N GLY A 207 10.99 -9.47 2.10
CA GLY A 207 12.11 -8.89 1.38
C GLY A 207 11.64 -7.87 0.34
N GLY A 208 12.51 -6.94 -0.03
CA GLY A 208 12.18 -5.85 -0.93
C GLY A 208 11.19 -4.84 -0.34
N ALA A 209 10.91 -4.79 0.96
CA ALA A 209 10.13 -3.69 1.55
C ALA A 209 11.02 -2.46 1.80
N THR A 210 10.43 -1.26 1.83
CA THR A 210 11.12 -0.06 2.34
C THR A 210 11.26 -0.17 3.84
N ILE A 211 12.50 -0.07 4.32
CA ILE A 211 12.80 0.05 5.75
C ILE A 211 13.42 1.42 6.02
N VAL A 212 13.01 2.03 7.11
CA VAL A 212 13.48 3.34 7.55
C VAL A 212 14.14 3.19 8.90
N ASN A 213 15.40 3.61 8.98
CA ASN A 213 16.08 3.82 10.24
C ASN A 213 15.59 5.14 10.85
N ALA A 214 14.58 5.04 11.70
CA ALA A 214 13.95 6.17 12.37
C ALA A 214 14.89 6.93 13.31
N SER A 215 16.00 6.30 13.73
CA SER A 215 16.99 6.94 14.60
C SER A 215 17.86 7.97 13.86
N ILE A 216 18.02 7.84 12.55
CA ILE A 216 18.88 8.75 11.74
C ILE A 216 18.19 9.30 10.49
N GLY A 217 16.95 8.90 10.20
CA GLY A 217 16.18 9.38 9.04
C GLY A 217 16.67 8.83 7.69
N ALA A 218 17.30 7.65 7.67
CA ALA A 218 17.80 7.02 6.45
C ALA A 218 16.90 5.87 6.00
N ALA A 219 16.66 5.77 4.69
CA ALA A 219 15.89 4.67 4.10
C ALA A 219 16.81 3.66 3.41
N CYS A 220 16.49 2.38 3.59
CA CYS A 220 17.13 1.23 2.97
C CYS A 220 16.05 0.26 2.48
N THR A 221 16.49 -0.89 1.99
CA THR A 221 15.62 -1.99 1.60
C THR A 221 15.78 -3.18 2.55
N ALA A 222 14.67 -3.83 2.92
CA ALA A 222 14.70 -5.14 3.54
C ALA A 222 15.24 -6.17 2.54
N GLY A 223 16.25 -6.96 2.90
CA GLY A 223 16.80 -8.00 2.02
C GLY A 223 15.88 -9.20 1.97
N PHE A 224 15.94 -10.05 2.99
CA PHE A 224 15.12 -11.25 3.10
C PHE A 224 14.58 -11.41 4.52
N GLY A 225 13.39 -11.98 4.63
CA GLY A 225 12.99 -12.66 5.85
C GLY A 225 13.88 -13.89 6.08
N VAL A 226 14.56 -13.97 7.22
CA VAL A 226 15.47 -15.06 7.55
C VAL A 226 15.19 -15.63 8.95
N ARG A 227 15.64 -16.86 9.17
CA ARG A 227 15.52 -17.59 10.43
C ARG A 227 16.87 -18.14 10.88
N ASN A 228 17.08 -18.14 12.18
CA ASN A 228 18.08 -18.97 12.86
C ASN A 228 17.35 -19.72 13.99
N GLY A 229 17.14 -21.03 13.82
CA GLY A 229 16.24 -21.79 14.67
C GLY A 229 14.80 -21.22 14.64
N SER A 230 14.24 -20.93 15.81
CA SER A 230 12.91 -20.30 15.95
C SER A 230 12.92 -18.77 15.84
N ALA A 231 14.09 -18.14 15.86
CA ALA A 231 14.21 -16.69 15.82
C ALA A 231 14.06 -16.16 14.38
N SER A 232 13.35 -15.05 14.23
CA SER A 232 13.07 -14.40 12.94
C SER A 232 13.78 -13.05 12.84
N TYR A 233 14.35 -12.77 11.67
CA TYR A 233 15.07 -11.53 11.40
C TYR A 233 14.78 -11.04 9.98
N ILE A 234 14.90 -9.73 9.78
CA ILE A 234 15.13 -9.17 8.45
C ILE A 234 16.63 -9.05 8.24
N LEU A 235 17.14 -9.69 7.18
CA LEU A 235 18.49 -9.50 6.67
C LEU A 235 18.55 -8.18 5.88
N THR A 236 19.56 -7.36 6.13
CA THR A 236 19.82 -6.10 5.40
C THR A 236 21.31 -5.75 5.46
N ALA A 237 21.69 -4.59 4.93
CA ALA A 237 23.07 -4.12 4.96
C ALA A 237 23.45 -3.48 6.31
N ALA A 238 24.67 -3.68 6.79
CA ALA A 238 25.13 -3.16 8.08
C ALA A 238 25.28 -1.64 8.09
N HIS A 239 25.53 -1.01 6.95
CA HIS A 239 25.61 0.45 6.85
C HIS A 239 24.24 1.13 6.95
N CYS A 240 23.13 0.39 6.88
CA CYS A 240 21.78 0.94 7.08
C CYS A 240 21.50 1.33 8.53
N GLY A 241 22.29 0.85 9.49
CA GLY A 241 22.13 1.26 10.88
C GLY A 241 23.11 0.61 11.85
N GLN A 242 23.23 1.22 13.02
CA GLN A 242 24.01 0.71 14.14
C GLN A 242 23.13 -0.11 15.08
N THR A 243 23.73 -1.08 15.80
CA THR A 243 23.01 -1.87 16.80
C THR A 243 22.22 -0.98 17.75
N GLY A 244 20.96 -1.34 17.98
CA GLY A 244 20.01 -0.56 18.78
C GLY A 244 19.22 0.50 18.01
N ASN A 245 19.62 0.88 16.79
CA ASN A 245 18.83 1.80 15.95
C ASN A 245 17.43 1.22 15.67
N ARG A 246 16.42 2.08 15.72
CA ARG A 246 15.02 1.70 15.50
C ARG A 246 14.73 1.63 14.01
N ILE A 247 14.31 0.45 13.55
CA ILE A 247 13.86 0.23 12.18
C ILE A 247 12.35 0.11 12.14
N GLN A 248 11.76 0.82 11.20
CA GLN A 248 10.33 0.80 10.88
C GLN A 248 10.15 0.65 9.37
N ASP A 249 8.93 0.43 8.91
CA ASP A 249 8.61 0.53 7.49
C ASP A 249 8.51 2.02 7.06
N ALA A 250 8.03 2.28 5.84
CA ALA A 250 7.86 3.65 5.35
C ALA A 250 6.68 4.41 5.97
N ARG A 251 5.75 3.74 6.67
CA ARG A 251 4.57 4.35 7.31
C ARG A 251 4.73 4.56 8.83
N GLY A 252 5.73 3.94 9.44
CA GLY A 252 6.10 4.13 10.84
C GLY A 252 5.92 2.90 11.71
N GLU A 253 5.46 1.80 11.13
CA GLU A 253 5.23 0.52 11.77
C GLU A 253 6.56 -0.09 12.19
N PHE A 254 6.65 -0.44 13.47
CA PHE A 254 7.89 -0.93 14.05
C PHE A 254 8.21 -2.34 13.57
N ILE A 255 9.37 -2.50 12.93
CA ILE A 255 9.87 -3.81 12.48
C ILE A 255 10.70 -4.45 13.59
N GLY A 256 11.66 -3.68 14.13
CA GLY A 256 12.65 -4.15 15.10
C GLY A 256 13.75 -3.12 15.35
N ASN A 257 14.68 -3.43 16.24
CA ASN A 257 15.92 -2.66 16.36
C ASN A 257 17.04 -3.41 15.62
N VAL A 258 18.02 -2.72 15.05
CA VAL A 258 19.21 -3.39 14.50
C VAL A 258 19.87 -4.22 15.61
N GLY A 259 20.07 -5.51 15.34
CA GLY A 259 20.61 -6.48 16.29
C GLY A 259 22.04 -6.90 15.92
N PRO A 260 22.30 -8.21 15.73
CA PRO A 260 23.60 -8.70 15.27
C PRO A 260 23.99 -8.08 13.93
N ARG A 261 25.26 -7.72 13.79
CA ARG A 261 25.82 -7.16 12.56
C ARG A 261 27.29 -7.51 12.42
N HIS A 262 27.74 -7.63 11.18
CA HIS A 262 29.12 -7.78 10.78
C HIS A 262 29.47 -6.54 9.94
N GLN A 263 30.15 -5.58 10.56
CA GLN A 263 30.49 -4.29 9.92
C GLN A 263 31.30 -4.48 8.64
N ASP A 264 32.18 -5.49 8.65
CA ASP A 264 33.16 -5.68 7.59
C ASP A 264 32.51 -6.27 6.36
N HIS A 265 31.66 -7.28 6.52
CA HIS A 265 30.91 -7.88 5.40
C HIS A 265 29.63 -7.09 5.07
N ASP A 266 29.43 -5.92 5.69
CA ASP A 266 28.24 -5.09 5.52
C ASP A 266 26.90 -5.85 5.70
N ILE A 267 26.82 -6.79 6.65
CA ILE A 267 25.58 -7.53 6.95
C ILE A 267 25.02 -7.14 8.31
N ALA A 268 23.71 -6.90 8.39
CA ALA A 268 22.99 -6.77 9.65
C ALA A 268 21.67 -7.55 9.67
N LEU A 269 21.30 -7.95 10.88
CA LEU A 269 20.02 -8.57 11.20
C LEU A 269 19.18 -7.64 12.05
N ILE A 270 17.91 -7.51 11.70
CA ILE A 270 16.90 -6.81 12.49
C ILE A 270 15.97 -7.88 13.10
N PRO A 271 16.12 -8.23 14.39
CA PRO A 271 15.23 -9.16 15.06
C PRO A 271 13.78 -8.67 15.01
N THR A 272 12.84 -9.57 14.70
CA THR A 272 11.43 -9.24 14.59
C THR A 272 10.54 -10.44 14.95
N GLY A 273 9.25 -10.19 15.20
CA GLY A 273 8.32 -11.22 15.64
C GLY A 273 7.94 -12.25 14.57
N SER A 274 7.97 -11.86 13.28
CA SER A 274 7.68 -12.78 12.18
C SER A 274 8.16 -12.23 10.84
N VAL A 275 8.56 -13.15 9.95
CA VAL A 275 8.98 -12.85 8.57
C VAL A 275 8.32 -13.82 7.59
N ASP A 276 8.12 -13.37 6.35
CA ASP A 276 7.60 -14.19 5.26
C ASP A 276 8.70 -14.63 4.28
N GLY A 277 8.43 -15.67 3.52
CA GLY A 277 9.29 -16.17 2.44
C GLY A 277 8.97 -15.55 1.08
N TYR A 278 8.67 -14.26 1.06
CA TYR A 278 8.37 -13.50 -0.17
C TYR A 278 9.29 -12.29 -0.30
N VAL A 279 9.54 -11.89 -1.55
CA VAL A 279 10.22 -10.65 -1.92
C VAL A 279 9.31 -9.84 -2.84
N TYR A 280 9.11 -8.55 -2.56
CA TYR A 280 8.44 -7.64 -3.50
C TYR A 280 9.26 -7.50 -4.79
N VAL A 281 8.62 -7.66 -5.94
CA VAL A 281 9.23 -7.55 -7.28
C VAL A 281 8.46 -6.60 -8.20
N GLY A 282 7.44 -5.91 -7.69
CA GLY A 282 6.68 -4.89 -8.42
C GLY A 282 7.10 -3.46 -8.13
N THR A 283 6.12 -2.57 -8.24
CA THR A 283 6.20 -1.14 -7.94
C THR A 283 6.16 -0.89 -6.42
N PRO A 284 6.37 0.36 -5.96
CA PRO A 284 6.36 0.68 -4.54
C PRO A 284 5.00 0.49 -3.85
N THR A 285 3.91 0.59 -4.60
CA THR A 285 2.54 0.63 -4.08
C THR A 285 1.69 -0.57 -4.45
N ASP A 286 2.18 -1.47 -5.29
CA ASP A 286 1.53 -2.76 -5.54
C ASP A 286 1.98 -3.83 -4.54
N SER A 287 1.34 -5.00 -4.63
CA SER A 287 1.60 -6.17 -3.78
C SER A 287 2.32 -7.30 -4.54
N VAL A 288 2.92 -7.01 -5.71
CA VAL A 288 3.51 -8.05 -6.55
C VAL A 288 4.78 -8.58 -5.87
N ALA A 289 4.73 -9.85 -5.49
CA ALA A 289 5.79 -10.53 -4.76
C ALA A 289 6.05 -11.94 -5.32
N ALA A 290 7.29 -12.40 -5.21
CA ALA A 290 7.71 -13.74 -5.60
C ALA A 290 8.20 -14.53 -4.38
N SER A 291 7.86 -15.83 -4.34
CA SER A 291 8.23 -16.72 -3.23
C SER A 291 9.70 -17.11 -3.31
N VAL A 292 10.35 -17.19 -2.15
CA VAL A 292 11.71 -17.69 -1.97
C VAL A 292 11.64 -19.19 -1.65
N GLU A 293 12.41 -20.01 -2.36
CA GLU A 293 12.46 -21.46 -2.10
C GLU A 293 13.71 -21.90 -1.34
N GLY A 294 14.72 -21.03 -1.26
CA GLY A 294 15.97 -21.32 -0.57
C GLY A 294 17.03 -20.27 -0.84
N TRP A 295 18.28 -20.64 -0.58
CA TRP A 295 19.46 -19.84 -0.87
C TRP A 295 20.50 -20.68 -1.61
N GLY A 296 21.47 -20.02 -2.23
CA GLY A 296 22.61 -20.69 -2.84
C GLY A 296 23.84 -19.79 -2.95
N TRP A 297 24.99 -20.41 -3.17
CA TRP A 297 26.25 -19.71 -3.48
C TRP A 297 26.15 -18.95 -4.80
N THR A 298 26.90 -17.87 -4.94
CA THR A 298 27.07 -17.14 -6.19
C THR A 298 28.27 -17.65 -6.96
N PHE A 299 28.21 -17.60 -8.30
CA PHE A 299 29.29 -18.03 -9.18
C PHE A 299 29.60 -16.97 -10.23
N VAL A 300 30.88 -16.76 -10.55
CA VAL A 300 31.29 -15.91 -11.68
C VAL A 300 30.59 -16.36 -12.96
N GLY A 301 30.02 -15.41 -13.69
CA GLY A 301 29.22 -15.64 -14.88
C GLY A 301 27.72 -15.86 -14.63
N GLU A 302 27.30 -16.05 -13.38
CA GLU A 302 25.89 -16.16 -13.01
C GLU A 302 25.14 -14.85 -13.27
N TYR A 303 23.89 -14.95 -13.76
CA TYR A 303 23.00 -13.82 -13.93
C TYR A 303 22.01 -13.72 -12.78
N LEU A 304 21.92 -12.52 -12.20
CA LEU A 304 21.13 -12.21 -11.02
C LEU A 304 20.16 -11.05 -11.29
N CYS A 305 19.21 -10.90 -10.39
CA CYS A 305 18.36 -9.72 -10.27
C CYS A 305 18.49 -9.12 -8.86
N GLN A 306 18.22 -7.82 -8.75
CA GLN A 306 18.08 -7.12 -7.47
C GLN A 306 16.74 -6.39 -7.37
N SER A 307 16.15 -6.39 -6.17
CA SER A 307 14.86 -5.71 -5.91
C SER A 307 14.94 -4.67 -4.77
N GLY A 308 15.70 -3.61 -5.01
CA GLY A 308 15.83 -2.42 -4.17
C GLY A 308 14.68 -1.40 -4.34
N VAL A 309 14.44 -0.60 -3.30
CA VAL A 309 13.28 0.31 -3.25
C VAL A 309 13.36 1.45 -4.26
N SER A 310 14.55 1.98 -4.51
CA SER A 310 14.75 3.12 -5.40
C SER A 310 14.72 2.67 -6.85
N SER A 311 15.28 1.49 -7.14
CA SER A 311 15.16 0.91 -8.49
C SER A 311 13.73 0.46 -8.81
N SER A 312 13.00 -0.10 -7.85
CA SER A 312 11.57 -0.41 -8.00
C SER A 312 10.73 0.86 -8.22
N ARG A 313 11.02 1.97 -7.53
CA ARG A 313 10.38 3.28 -7.77
C ARG A 313 10.61 3.80 -9.19
N GLU A 314 11.82 3.68 -9.69
CA GLU A 314 12.20 4.20 -11.01
C GLU A 314 11.65 3.33 -12.15
N LEU A 315 11.75 2.00 -12.01
CA LEU A 315 11.51 1.07 -13.13
C LEU A 315 10.18 0.32 -13.02
N GLY A 316 9.55 0.31 -11.84
CA GLY A 316 8.39 -0.52 -11.54
C GLY A 316 8.66 -2.03 -11.54
N ARG A 317 9.93 -2.44 -11.54
CA ARG A 317 10.40 -3.83 -11.63
C ARG A 317 11.82 -4.00 -11.07
N PRO A 318 12.31 -5.24 -10.87
CA PRO A 318 13.69 -5.50 -10.45
C PRO A 318 14.69 -5.12 -11.54
N VAL A 319 15.93 -4.78 -11.15
CA VAL A 319 17.05 -4.68 -12.10
C VAL A 319 17.62 -6.09 -12.26
N CYS A 320 17.47 -6.63 -13.47
CA CYS A 320 17.98 -7.96 -13.83
C CYS A 320 19.18 -7.84 -14.78
N ASN A 321 19.67 -8.98 -15.27
CA ASN A 321 20.84 -9.09 -16.13
C ASN A 321 22.13 -8.62 -15.44
N LEU A 322 22.22 -8.82 -14.12
CA LEU A 322 23.42 -8.59 -13.33
C LEU A 322 24.33 -9.82 -13.45
N LYS A 323 25.37 -9.75 -14.27
CA LYS A 323 26.33 -10.84 -14.44
C LYS A 323 27.44 -10.72 -13.39
N VAL A 324 27.62 -11.75 -12.57
CA VAL A 324 28.72 -11.82 -11.57
C VAL A 324 30.06 -11.87 -12.28
N LEU A 325 31.01 -11.06 -11.82
CA LEU A 325 32.33 -10.91 -12.44
C LEU A 325 33.46 -11.33 -11.51
N PHE A 326 33.46 -10.85 -10.27
CA PHE A 326 34.60 -11.00 -9.36
C PHE A 326 34.17 -11.21 -7.91
N TYR A 327 35.07 -11.80 -7.13
CA TYR A 327 35.04 -11.77 -5.67
C TYR A 327 36.17 -10.87 -5.20
N TYR A 328 35.87 -9.98 -4.26
CA TYR A 328 36.87 -9.11 -3.67
C TYR A 328 37.63 -9.90 -2.60
N ALA A 329 38.95 -9.72 -2.58
CA ALA A 329 39.81 -10.28 -1.52
C ALA A 329 40.12 -9.24 -0.44
N ASP A 330 39.41 -8.10 -0.45
CA ASP A 330 39.54 -7.08 0.57
C ASP A 330 38.73 -7.46 1.82
N ARG A 331 38.77 -6.59 2.83
CA ARG A 331 38.14 -6.82 4.13
C ARG A 331 36.64 -7.12 4.04
N GLU A 332 35.98 -6.64 3.00
CA GLU A 332 34.53 -6.73 2.90
C GLU A 332 34.07 -8.02 2.21
N ASP A 333 34.96 -8.75 1.52
CA ASP A 333 34.65 -10.03 0.83
C ASP A 333 33.41 -9.91 -0.08
N LEU A 334 33.28 -8.77 -0.76
CA LEU A 334 32.13 -8.47 -1.63
C LEU A 334 32.18 -9.26 -2.93
N VAL A 335 31.00 -9.49 -3.50
CA VAL A 335 30.84 -9.96 -4.87
C VAL A 335 30.52 -8.78 -5.78
N GLU A 336 31.22 -8.69 -6.90
CA GLU A 336 30.95 -7.69 -7.94
C GLU A 336 30.17 -8.30 -9.10
N ALA A 337 29.12 -7.61 -9.53
CA ALA A 337 28.40 -7.90 -10.78
C ALA A 337 28.26 -6.65 -11.65
N GLU A 338 27.97 -6.86 -12.92
CA GLU A 338 27.68 -5.80 -13.89
C GLU A 338 26.32 -6.01 -14.56
N GLN A 339 25.54 -4.95 -14.68
CA GLN A 339 24.32 -4.94 -15.48
C GLN A 339 24.70 -4.86 -16.97
N THR A 340 24.40 -5.92 -17.72
CA THR A 340 24.94 -6.10 -19.08
C THR A 340 24.24 -5.28 -20.17
N GLU A 341 23.14 -4.59 -19.87
CA GLU A 341 22.32 -3.82 -20.83
C GLU A 341 22.47 -2.29 -20.66
N GLY A 342 23.52 -1.81 -19.98
CA GLY A 342 23.81 -0.38 -19.82
C GLY A 342 22.93 0.41 -18.83
N GLN A 343 21.93 -0.20 -18.22
CA GLN A 343 21.17 0.33 -17.08
C GLN A 343 22.02 0.41 -15.80
N THR A 344 21.71 1.39 -14.95
CA THR A 344 22.23 1.50 -13.58
C THR A 344 21.83 0.28 -12.75
N ALA A 345 22.81 -0.39 -12.13
CA ALA A 345 22.61 -1.66 -11.45
C ALA A 345 21.83 -1.55 -10.13
N ALA A 346 22.02 -0.45 -9.40
CA ALA A 346 21.33 -0.10 -8.17
C ALA A 346 21.35 1.42 -7.94
N ARG A 347 20.52 1.92 -7.02
CA ARG A 347 20.38 3.35 -6.71
C ARG A 347 20.50 3.57 -5.20
N PRO A 348 20.89 4.76 -4.73
CA PRO A 348 20.83 5.09 -3.30
C PRO A 348 19.47 4.73 -2.70
N GLY A 349 19.46 3.98 -1.60
CA GLY A 349 18.26 3.40 -0.98
C GLY A 349 18.05 1.91 -1.29
N ASP A 350 18.62 1.38 -2.36
CA ASP A 350 18.59 -0.07 -2.67
C ASP A 350 19.46 -0.91 -1.71
N SER A 351 20.28 -0.24 -0.89
CA SER A 351 21.10 -0.82 0.18
C SER A 351 20.32 -1.84 1.02
N GLY A 352 20.93 -3.00 1.22
CA GLY A 352 20.33 -4.14 1.92
C GLY A 352 19.28 -4.91 1.12
N GLY A 353 18.91 -4.44 -0.07
CA GLY A 353 17.88 -5.07 -0.90
C GLY A 353 18.30 -6.44 -1.43
N PRO A 354 17.34 -7.34 -1.72
CA PRO A 354 17.62 -8.71 -2.10
C PRO A 354 18.27 -8.80 -3.46
N ILE A 355 19.36 -9.57 -3.54
CA ILE A 355 19.92 -10.14 -4.76
C ILE A 355 19.49 -11.60 -4.85
N TYR A 356 18.99 -12.02 -6.01
CA TYR A 356 18.49 -13.38 -6.21
C TYR A 356 18.69 -13.88 -7.64
N SER A 357 18.63 -15.20 -7.78
CA SER A 357 18.42 -15.89 -9.06
C SER A 357 17.01 -16.48 -9.09
N VAL A 358 16.58 -16.98 -10.25
CA VAL A 358 15.27 -17.64 -10.41
C VAL A 358 15.50 -19.11 -10.74
N ALA A 359 14.92 -20.00 -9.94
CA ALA A 359 15.01 -21.44 -10.16
C ALA A 359 14.07 -21.91 -11.28
N ALA A 360 14.24 -23.17 -11.71
CA ALA A 360 13.37 -23.80 -12.69
C ALA A 360 11.88 -23.85 -12.26
N SER A 361 11.62 -23.81 -10.95
CA SER A 361 10.28 -23.71 -10.35
C SER A 361 9.61 -22.33 -10.56
N GLY A 362 10.36 -21.33 -11.02
CA GLY A 362 9.96 -19.93 -11.06
C GLY A 362 10.08 -19.20 -9.72
N LYS A 363 10.54 -19.87 -8.65
CA LYS A 363 10.76 -19.26 -7.33
C LYS A 363 12.14 -18.63 -7.23
N LEU A 364 12.30 -17.73 -6.26
CA LEU A 364 13.55 -17.04 -6.01
C LEU A 364 14.50 -17.90 -5.19
N VAL A 365 15.79 -17.86 -5.54
CA VAL A 365 16.88 -18.36 -4.72
C VAL A 365 17.68 -17.16 -4.21
N ALA A 366 17.74 -16.99 -2.89
CA ALA A 366 18.47 -15.90 -2.27
C ALA A 366 19.97 -16.01 -2.54
N LYS A 367 20.56 -14.92 -3.03
CA LYS A 367 21.97 -14.85 -3.47
C LYS A 367 22.78 -13.79 -2.73
N GLY A 368 22.14 -12.79 -2.11
CA GLY A 368 22.85 -11.79 -1.32
C GLY A 368 22.05 -10.51 -1.06
N THR A 369 22.71 -9.48 -0.56
CA THR A 369 22.13 -8.15 -0.35
C THR A 369 22.98 -7.03 -0.94
N THR A 370 22.34 -6.04 -1.57
CA THR A 370 23.00 -4.87 -2.18
C THR A 370 23.81 -4.09 -1.15
N THR A 371 25.07 -3.77 -1.47
CA THR A 371 25.96 -2.98 -0.60
C THR A 371 26.35 -1.65 -1.23
N ARG A 372 26.80 -1.65 -2.49
CA ARG A 372 27.26 -0.44 -3.19
C ARG A 372 27.03 -0.49 -4.70
N VAL A 373 27.11 0.66 -5.34
CA VAL A 373 26.91 0.79 -6.79
C VAL A 373 27.85 1.82 -7.41
N ALA A 374 28.26 1.57 -8.65
CA ALA A 374 28.96 2.50 -9.52
C ALA A 374 28.45 2.33 -10.97
N GLY A 375 27.41 3.10 -11.34
CA GLY A 375 26.79 2.99 -12.66
C GLY A 375 26.19 1.59 -12.90
N ALA A 376 26.70 0.89 -13.91
CA ALA A 376 26.30 -0.49 -14.21
C ALA A 376 26.95 -1.54 -13.29
N ARG A 377 27.92 -1.17 -12.45
CA ARG A 377 28.57 -2.07 -11.49
C ARG A 377 27.86 -2.06 -10.15
N ILE A 378 27.71 -3.23 -9.54
CA ILE A 378 27.15 -3.42 -8.21
C ILE A 378 28.09 -4.30 -7.37
N GLY A 379 28.35 -3.86 -6.14
CA GLY A 379 28.95 -4.68 -5.10
C GLY A 379 27.88 -5.12 -4.13
N PHE A 380 27.82 -6.40 -3.82
CA PHE A 380 26.84 -6.98 -2.91
C PHE A 380 27.48 -8.04 -2.02
N GLN A 381 26.94 -8.23 -0.83
CA GLN A 381 27.36 -9.34 0.01
C GLN A 381 26.57 -10.59 -0.36
N ASP A 382 27.26 -11.70 -0.64
CA ASP A 382 26.61 -12.95 -0.99
C ASP A 382 25.95 -13.63 0.23
N TYR A 383 24.94 -14.44 -0.05
CA TYR A 383 24.19 -15.13 1.00
C TYR A 383 25.06 -16.15 1.76
N GLY A 384 26.05 -16.74 1.09
CA GLY A 384 26.96 -17.69 1.70
C GLY A 384 27.76 -17.08 2.84
N THR A 385 28.19 -15.82 2.69
CA THR A 385 28.82 -15.06 3.78
C THR A 385 27.85 -14.78 4.92
N ALA A 386 26.61 -14.38 4.63
CA ALA A 386 25.60 -14.18 5.67
C ALA A 386 25.28 -15.47 6.44
N TRP A 387 25.27 -16.62 5.76
CA TRP A 387 25.14 -17.93 6.40
C TRP A 387 26.36 -18.26 7.28
N ARG A 388 27.60 -17.98 6.81
CA ARG A 388 28.82 -18.19 7.60
C ARG A 388 28.82 -17.34 8.88
N ASP A 389 28.42 -16.07 8.77
CA ASP A 389 28.46 -15.12 9.88
C ASP A 389 27.37 -15.40 10.93
N PHE A 390 26.18 -15.81 10.51
CA PHE A 390 25.00 -15.85 11.40
C PHE A 390 24.25 -17.18 11.45
N GLY A 391 24.59 -18.17 10.61
CA GLY A 391 23.87 -19.45 10.54
C GLY A 391 22.42 -19.32 10.10
N ILE A 392 22.09 -18.28 9.35
CA ILE A 392 20.71 -17.96 8.93
C ILE A 392 20.31 -18.70 7.65
N THR A 393 19.02 -18.99 7.52
CA THR A 393 18.40 -19.48 6.30
C THR A 393 17.19 -18.61 5.95
N PRO A 394 16.84 -18.41 4.67
CA PRO A 394 15.68 -17.61 4.32
C PRO A 394 14.40 -18.31 4.79
N ALA A 395 13.38 -17.52 5.14
CA ALA A 395 12.03 -18.05 5.19
C ALA A 395 11.61 -18.46 3.77
N THR A 396 10.92 -19.60 3.64
CA THR A 396 10.56 -20.19 2.35
C THR A 396 9.06 -20.44 2.22
N ARG A 397 8.58 -20.56 0.97
CA ARG A 397 7.18 -20.80 0.57
C ARG A 397 7.09 -21.80 -0.57
#